data_AF-A0A382M7Q7-F1
#
_entry.id   AF-A0A382M7Q7-F1
#
_cell.length_a   1.000
_cell.length_b   1.000
_cell.length_c   1.000
_cell.angle_alpha   90.00
_cell.angle_beta   90.00
_cell.angle_gamma   90.00
#
_symmetry.space_group_name_H-M   'P 1'
#
loop_
_entity.id
_entity.type
_entity.pdbx_description
1 polymer ?
#
loop_
_entity_poly.entity_id
_entity_poly.type
_entity_poly.pdbx_seq_one_letter_code
_entity_poly.pdbx_strand_id
1 'polypeptide(L)' 'MTDFNEFMEKYDCYQDGVEDRIMEFFKSNHQEYYFDAKKLRDEREGDSGEPSPSEMCEAFEKAGKEELFYEIV' A
#
# COMPACT_ATOMS: atom_id res chain seq x y z
N MET A 1 9.15 13.72 5.86
CA MET A 1 9.13 12.26 5.70
C MET A 1 8.60 11.69 7.01
N THR A 2 7.30 11.85 7.26
CA THR A 2 6.71 11.60 8.59
C THR A 2 5.20 11.30 8.61
N ASP A 3 4.47 11.34 7.49
CA ASP A 3 3.00 11.18 7.56
C ASP A 3 2.53 9.72 7.50
N PHE A 4 3.27 8.78 6.90
CA PHE A 4 2.78 7.42 6.68
C PHE A 4 2.83 6.51 7.92
N ASN A 5 3.95 6.47 8.63
CA ASN A 5 4.00 5.72 9.90
C ASN A 5 3.00 6.32 10.91
N GLU A 6 2.87 7.65 10.94
CA GLU A 6 1.82 8.31 11.74
C GLU A 6 0.42 7.93 11.28
N PHE A 7 0.16 7.81 9.98
CA PHE A 7 -1.13 7.38 9.43
C PHE A 7 -1.45 5.92 9.84
N MET A 8 -0.51 5.01 9.60
CA MET A 8 -0.67 3.59 9.92
C MET A 8 -0.79 3.35 11.43
N GLU A 9 -0.05 4.10 12.25
CA GLU A 9 -0.18 4.09 13.72
C GLU A 9 -1.49 4.73 14.19
N LYS A 10 -1.91 5.85 13.58
CA LYS A 10 -3.13 6.57 13.97
C LYS A 10 -4.41 5.81 13.64
N TYR A 11 -4.43 5.10 12.51
CA TYR A 11 -5.57 4.29 12.09
C TYR A 11 -5.44 2.82 12.51
N ASP A 12 -4.43 2.49 13.31
CA ASP A 12 -4.16 1.15 13.84
C ASP A 12 -4.19 0.10 12.73
N CYS A 13 -3.61 0.43 11.57
CA CYS A 13 -3.69 -0.37 10.34
C CYS A 13 -2.97 -1.72 10.46
N TYR A 14 -2.18 -1.91 11.52
CA TYR A 14 -1.56 -3.18 11.89
C TYR A 14 -2.45 -4.06 12.79
N GLN A 15 -3.68 -3.63 13.10
CA GLN A 15 -4.68 -4.52 13.70
C GLN A 15 -5.08 -5.63 12.74
N ASP A 16 -5.31 -6.81 13.32
CA ASP A 16 -5.77 -8.00 12.63
C ASP A 16 -6.99 -7.67 11.73
N GLY A 17 -6.84 -7.84 10.41
CA GLY A 17 -7.88 -7.64 9.40
C GLY A 17 -8.08 -6.21 8.85
N VAL A 18 -7.38 -5.20 9.37
CA VAL A 18 -7.38 -3.84 8.75
C VAL A 18 -6.46 -3.83 7.52
N GLU A 19 -5.32 -4.51 7.62
CA GLU A 19 -4.38 -4.69 6.52
C GLU A 19 -5.05 -5.28 5.27
N ASP A 20 -5.80 -6.37 5.44
CA ASP A 20 -6.52 -7.03 4.35
C ASP A 20 -7.55 -6.10 3.70
N ARG A 21 -8.25 -5.28 4.49
CA ARG A 21 -9.25 -4.32 3.99
C ARG A 21 -8.62 -3.18 3.20
N ILE A 22 -7.48 -2.67 3.67
CA ILE A 22 -6.71 -1.65 2.96
C ILE A 22 -6.21 -2.21 1.63
N MET A 23 -5.70 -3.45 1.65
CA MET A 23 -5.27 -4.15 0.45
C MET A 23 -6.43 -4.44 -0.52
N GLU A 24 -7.61 -4.84 -0.03
CA GLU A 24 -8.82 -5.00 -0.85
C GLU A 24 -9.29 -3.67 -1.45
N PHE A 25 -9.26 -2.58 -0.68
CA PHE A 25 -9.60 -1.25 -1.16
C PHE A 25 -8.66 -0.83 -2.30
N PHE A 26 -7.35 -0.99 -2.10
CA PHE A 26 -6.36 -0.68 -3.13
C PHE A 26 -6.51 -1.55 -4.37
N LYS A 27 -6.73 -2.86 -4.22
CA LYS A 27 -7.00 -3.74 -5.37
C LYS A 27 -8.25 -3.32 -6.15
N SER A 28 -9.28 -2.87 -5.45
CA SER A 28 -10.57 -2.53 -6.06
C SER A 28 -10.60 -1.15 -6.73
N ASN A 29 -9.88 -0.17 -6.17
CA ASN A 29 -9.91 1.23 -6.63
C ASN A 29 -8.64 1.65 -7.40
N HIS A 30 -7.51 0.99 -7.13
CA HIS A 30 -6.17 1.43 -7.55
C HIS A 30 -5.34 0.25 -8.09
N GLN A 31 -5.97 -0.60 -8.91
CA GLN A 31 -5.36 -1.84 -9.43
C GLN A 31 -4.05 -1.60 -10.21
N GLU A 32 -3.92 -0.47 -10.90
CA GLU A 32 -2.68 -0.12 -11.64
C GLU A 32 -1.47 -0.03 -10.70
N TYR A 33 -1.64 0.61 -9.54
CA TYR A 33 -0.60 0.78 -8.53
C TYR A 33 -0.36 -0.51 -7.74
N TYR A 34 -1.35 -1.40 -7.67
CA TYR A 34 -1.16 -2.75 -7.15
C TYR A 34 -0.18 -3.57 -7.98
N PHE A 35 -0.24 -3.48 -9.30
CA PHE A 35 0.72 -4.15 -10.16
C PHE A 35 2.13 -3.55 -10.04
N ASP A 36 2.22 -2.23 -9.91
CA ASP A 36 3.51 -1.56 -9.70
C ASP A 36 4.14 -1.97 -8.36
N ALA A 37 3.35 -2.03 -7.28
CA ALA A 37 3.78 -2.50 -5.98
C ALA A 37 4.24 -3.97 -6.03
N LYS A 38 3.47 -4.82 -6.72
CA LYS A 38 3.85 -6.23 -6.92
C LYS A 38 5.16 -6.35 -7.69
N LYS A 39 5.36 -5.54 -8.73
CA LYS A 39 6.61 -5.52 -9.50
C LYS A 39 7.79 -5.09 -8.64
N LEU A 40 7.63 -4.06 -7.81
CA LEU A 40 8.66 -3.62 -6.85
C LEU A 40 9.04 -4.73 -5.87
N ARG A 41 8.04 -5.49 -5.40
CA ARG A 41 8.26 -6.66 -4.56
C ARG A 41 9.04 -7.75 -5.30
N ASP A 42 8.59 -8.12 -6.49
CA ASP A 42 9.22 -9.17 -7.31
C ASP A 42 10.68 -8.84 -7.64
N GLU A 43 10.99 -7.56 -7.90
CA GLU A 43 12.35 -7.05 -8.11
C GLU A 43 13.24 -7.16 -6.86
N ARG A 44 12.66 -7.14 -5.66
CA ARG A 44 13.39 -7.18 -4.38
C ARG A 44 13.54 -8.58 -3.80
N GLU A 45 12.45 -9.32 -3.72
CA GLU A 45 12.38 -10.59 -2.98
C GLU A 45 12.41 -11.83 -3.88
N GLY A 46 12.15 -11.68 -5.18
CA GLY A 46 12.04 -12.81 -6.10
C GLY A 46 10.76 -13.62 -5.85
N ASP A 47 9.67 -13.18 -6.50
CA ASP A 47 8.35 -13.81 -6.68
C ASP A 47 7.89 -14.77 -5.57
N SER A 48 7.14 -14.25 -4.58
CA SER A 48 6.40 -15.12 -3.64
C SER A 48 5.31 -14.43 -2.79
N GLY A 49 4.62 -13.39 -3.28
CA GLY A 49 3.40 -12.96 -2.59
C GLY A 49 2.70 -11.70 -3.09
N GLU A 50 1.65 -11.32 -2.38
CA GLU A 50 0.93 -10.06 -2.60
C GLU A 50 1.72 -8.88 -2.00
N PRO A 51 1.78 -7.71 -2.63
CA PRO A 51 2.44 -6.57 -2.03
C PRO A 51 1.78 -6.24 -0.68
N SER A 52 2.61 -5.85 0.29
CA SER A 52 2.14 -5.29 1.56
C SER A 52 1.57 -3.87 1.34
N PRO A 53 0.76 -3.33 2.27
CA PRO A 53 0.34 -1.94 2.19
C PRO A 53 1.52 -0.98 2.09
N SER A 54 2.64 -1.25 2.75
CA SER A 54 3.85 -0.42 2.64
C SER A 54 4.41 -0.40 1.22
N GLU A 55 4.38 -1.52 0.49
CA GLU A 55 4.82 -1.60 -0.91
C GLU A 55 3.82 -0.96 -1.87
N MET A 56 2.52 -1.09 -1.58
CA MET A 56 1.50 -0.26 -2.24
C MET A 56 1.84 1.21 -2.05
N CYS A 57 2.30 1.56 -0.86
CA CYS A 57 2.57 2.95 -0.56
C CYS A 57 3.75 3.51 -1.38
N GLU A 58 4.82 2.74 -1.44
CA GLU A 58 5.96 3.09 -2.27
C GLU A 58 5.59 3.23 -3.76
N ALA A 59 4.64 2.43 -4.25
CA ALA A 59 4.16 2.54 -5.62
C ALA A 59 3.44 3.87 -5.88
N PHE A 60 2.58 4.35 -4.97
CA PHE A 60 1.95 5.67 -5.15
C PHE A 60 2.94 6.83 -5.01
N GLU A 61 3.90 6.75 -4.06
CA GLU A 61 4.96 7.77 -3.94
C GLU A 61 5.77 7.87 -5.25
N LYS A 62 6.17 6.73 -5.81
CA LYS A 62 6.89 6.68 -7.10
C LYS A 62 6.06 7.20 -8.27
N ALA A 63 4.74 7.03 -8.22
CA ALA A 63 3.83 7.58 -9.21
C ALA A 63 3.49 9.07 -8.99
N GLY A 64 3.93 9.67 -7.88
CA GLY A 64 3.54 11.03 -7.48
C GLY A 64 2.05 11.14 -7.13
N LYS A 65 1.50 10.10 -6.50
CA LYS A 65 0.09 9.89 -6.17
C LYS A 65 -0.17 9.71 -4.68
N GLU A 66 0.64 10.36 -3.86
CA GLU A 66 0.58 10.32 -2.40
C GLU A 66 -0.79 10.75 -1.85
N GLU A 67 -1.56 11.53 -2.61
CA GLU A 67 -2.91 11.95 -2.23
C GLU A 67 -3.91 10.79 -2.09
N LEU A 68 -3.69 9.67 -2.80
CA LEU A 68 -4.60 8.53 -2.83
C LEU A 68 -4.61 7.72 -1.52
N PHE A 69 -3.57 7.85 -0.68
CA PHE A 69 -3.58 7.24 0.65
C PHE A 69 -4.68 7.77 1.54
N TYR A 70 -4.99 9.06 1.39
CA TYR A 70 -5.98 9.71 2.22
C TYR A 70 -7.41 9.36 1.81
N GLU A 71 -7.62 8.67 0.68
CA GLU A 71 -8.94 8.17 0.27
C GLU A 71 -9.38 6.92 1.04
N ILE A 72 -8.46 6.24 1.72
CA ILE A 72 -8.75 5.06 2.54
C ILE A 72 -9.46 5.43 3.86
N VAL A 73 -9.40 6.71 4.27
CA VAL A 73 -9.96 7.20 5.53
C VAL A 73 -11.31 7.89 5.37
#